data_AF-W0T389-F1
#
_entry.id   AF-W0T389-F1
#
_cell.length_a   1.000
_cell.length_b   1.000
_cell.length_c   1.000
_cell.angle_alpha   90.00
_cell.angle_beta   90.00
_cell.angle_gamma   90.00
#
_symmetry.space_group_name_H-M   'P 1'
#
loop_
_entity.id
_entity.type
_entity.pdbx_description
1 polymer ?
#
loop_
_entity_poly.entity_id
_entity_poly.type
_entity_poly.pdbx_seq_one_letter_code
_entity_poly.pdbx_strand_id
1 'polypeptide(L)'
;MVRFYCLYCKSYLTHDTASVRKSHLQGKNHIRLVADYYRNVSINEEKRQRKSTKKRKRLRKTPSNDEEQRIVQPVAIHCPTNKKKRMAERLKKRDVLEEFDVLNEIYKGSPGYERIFKPENRVDVGHLLKVSKQPQRGNIHTNTTTGVSTKQNSNAQSQLPPPRTLTSNNTYSTKFHDPSLLQQSINHTVKQIKRQTTA
;
A
#
# COMPACT_ATOMS: atom_id res chain seq x y z
N MET A 1 5.04 2.58 -46.72
CA MET A 1 5.25 1.93 -45.40
C MET A 1 4.59 2.79 -44.33
N VAL A 2 3.71 2.20 -43.53
CA VAL A 2 3.09 2.90 -42.40
C VAL A 2 4.13 3.00 -41.27
N ARG A 3 4.35 4.19 -40.72
CA ARG A 3 5.24 4.40 -39.56
C ARG A 3 4.42 4.24 -38.28
N PHE A 4 4.92 3.44 -37.34
CA PHE A 4 4.29 3.29 -36.03
C PHE A 4 4.67 4.48 -35.12
N TYR A 5 3.66 5.11 -34.53
CA TYR A 5 3.84 6.15 -33.50
C TYR A 5 3.34 5.65 -32.16
N CYS A 6 4.21 5.69 -31.14
CA CYS A 6 3.82 5.34 -29.79
C CYS A 6 3.34 6.58 -29.04
N LEU A 7 2.04 6.64 -28.71
CA LEU A 7 1.42 7.76 -27.99
C LEU A 7 2.02 8.00 -26.60
N TYR A 8 2.44 6.91 -25.92
CA TYR A 8 3.03 6.99 -24.58
C TYR A 8 4.47 7.51 -24.60
N CYS A 9 5.29 7.01 -25.52
CA CYS A 9 6.70 7.41 -25.67
C CYS A 9 6.86 8.71 -26.47
N LYS A 10 5.81 9.16 -27.17
CA LYS A 10 5.82 10.29 -28.11
C LYS A 10 6.91 10.18 -29.18
N SER A 11 7.23 8.97 -29.61
CA SER A 11 8.32 8.67 -30.54
C SER A 11 7.83 7.87 -31.74
N TYR A 12 8.37 8.17 -32.92
CA TYR A 12 8.17 7.37 -34.13
C TYR A 12 9.18 6.21 -34.20
N LEU A 13 8.71 5.06 -34.67
CA LEU A 13 9.55 3.90 -34.94
C LEU A 13 10.02 3.93 -36.40
N THR A 14 11.31 3.66 -36.64
CA THR A 14 11.91 3.72 -37.99
C THR A 14 11.31 2.68 -38.92
N HIS A 15 11.07 1.46 -38.43
CA HIS A 15 10.46 0.36 -39.15
C HIS A 15 9.37 -0.30 -38.30
N ASP A 16 8.18 -0.43 -38.87
CA ASP A 16 7.05 -1.08 -38.20
C ASP A 16 6.99 -2.57 -38.59
N THR A 17 7.89 -3.36 -38.02
CA THR A 17 7.79 -4.82 -38.08
C THR A 17 7.29 -5.36 -36.74
N ALA A 18 6.61 -6.51 -36.75
CA ALA A 18 6.07 -7.12 -35.53
C ALA A 18 7.15 -7.34 -34.46
N SER A 19 8.37 -7.73 -34.87
CA SER A 19 9.51 -7.93 -33.96
C SER A 19 9.96 -6.61 -33.31
N VAL A 20 10.14 -5.55 -34.10
CA VAL A 20 10.59 -4.24 -33.58
C VAL A 20 9.50 -3.63 -32.68
N ARG A 21 8.22 -3.76 -33.06
CA ARG A 21 7.10 -3.29 -32.24
C ARG A 21 7.01 -4.04 -30.91
N LYS A 22 7.15 -5.37 -30.93
CA LYS A 22 7.15 -6.20 -29.70
C LYS A 22 8.29 -5.81 -28.77
N SER A 23 9.50 -5.61 -29.30
CA SER A 23 10.66 -5.15 -28.53
C SER A 23 10.43 -3.77 -27.91
N HIS A 24 9.83 -2.83 -28.65
CA HIS A 24 9.48 -1.50 -28.13
C HIS A 24 8.48 -1.59 -26.96
N LEU A 25 7.39 -2.36 -27.12
CA LEU A 25 6.34 -2.51 -26.11
C LEU A 25 6.85 -3.22 -24.84
N GLN A 26 7.79 -4.16 -24.97
CA GLN A 26 8.45 -4.82 -23.85
C GLN A 26 9.63 -4.02 -23.28
N GLY A 27 9.93 -2.85 -23.85
CA GLY A 27 11.03 -2.00 -23.44
C GLY A 27 10.80 -1.38 -22.06
N LYS A 28 11.85 -1.34 -21.23
CA LYS A 28 11.81 -0.78 -19.87
C LYS A 28 11.28 0.66 -19.82
N ASN A 29 11.65 1.49 -20.80
CA ASN A 29 11.18 2.88 -20.86
C ASN A 29 9.68 2.97 -21.16
N HIS A 30 9.20 2.21 -22.15
CA HIS A 30 7.78 2.18 -22.50
C HIS A 30 6.93 1.73 -21.32
N ILE A 31 7.29 0.62 -20.67
CA ILE A 31 6.55 0.07 -19.51
C ILE A 31 6.45 1.10 -18.38
N ARG A 32 7.53 1.84 -18.10
CA ARG A 32 7.53 2.91 -17.08
C ARG A 32 6.57 4.04 -17.44
N LEU A 33 6.65 4.56 -18.67
CA LEU A 33 5.79 5.66 -19.12
C LEU A 33 4.31 5.27 -19.14
N VAL A 34 4.00 4.04 -19.56
CA VAL A 34 2.65 3.49 -19.53
C VAL A 34 2.16 3.35 -18.09
N ALA A 35 2.97 2.78 -17.19
CA ALA A 35 2.61 2.65 -15.78
C ALA A 35 2.35 4.01 -15.13
N ASP A 36 3.20 5.00 -15.38
CA ASP A 36 3.06 6.36 -14.84
C ASP A 36 1.84 7.08 -15.42
N TYR A 37 1.55 6.88 -16.71
CA TYR A 37 0.32 7.39 -17.31
C TYR A 37 -0.92 6.87 -16.58
N TYR A 38 -1.07 5.54 -16.44
CA TYR A 38 -2.25 4.96 -15.81
C TYR A 38 -2.36 5.28 -14.31
N ARG A 39 -1.22 5.36 -13.59
CA ARG A 39 -1.20 5.84 -12.19
C ARG A 39 -1.71 7.29 -12.08
N ASN A 40 -1.32 8.15 -13.01
CA ASN A 40 -1.77 9.54 -13.00
C ASN A 40 -3.25 9.67 -13.39
N VAL A 41 -3.71 8.85 -14.34
CA VAL A 41 -5.12 8.80 -14.73
C VAL A 41 -5.99 8.38 -13.55
N SER A 42 -5.65 7.30 -12.85
CA SER A 42 -6.43 6.84 -11.69
C SER A 42 -6.51 7.90 -10.58
N ILE A 43 -5.39 8.54 -10.24
CA ILE A 43 -5.34 9.63 -9.25
C ILE A 43 -6.24 10.82 -9.68
N ASN A 44 -6.29 11.14 -10.97
CA ASN A 44 -7.08 12.26 -11.47
C ASN A 44 -8.58 11.95 -11.50
N GLU A 45 -8.96 10.72 -11.83
CA GLU A 45 -10.35 10.27 -11.78
C GLU A 45 -10.91 10.28 -10.36
N GLU A 46 -10.16 9.77 -9.38
CA GLU A 46 -10.54 9.85 -7.96
C GLU A 46 -10.78 11.30 -7.49
N LYS A 47 -9.94 12.24 -7.93
CA LYS A 47 -10.11 13.68 -7.63
C LYS A 47 -11.35 14.28 -8.29
N ARG A 48 -11.70 13.81 -9.49
CA ARG A 48 -12.88 14.29 -10.24
C ARG A 48 -14.18 13.77 -9.63
N GLN A 49 -14.24 12.50 -9.23
CA GLN A 49 -15.43 11.92 -8.58
C GLN A 49 -15.84 12.68 -7.31
N ARG A 50 -14.87 13.21 -6.55
CA ARG A 50 -15.14 14.03 -5.36
C ARG A 50 -15.85 15.35 -5.66
N LYS A 51 -15.80 15.86 -6.89
CA LYS A 51 -16.41 17.12 -7.31
C LYS A 51 -17.77 16.86 -7.97
N SER A 52 -18.73 16.28 -7.25
CA SER A 52 -20.08 16.17 -7.80
C SER A 52 -20.70 17.55 -7.99
N THR A 53 -21.25 17.81 -9.17
CA THR A 53 -21.96 19.06 -9.48
C THR A 53 -23.33 19.02 -8.80
N LYS A 54 -23.44 19.60 -7.60
CA LYS A 54 -24.74 19.78 -6.96
C LYS A 54 -25.61 20.73 -7.79
N LYS A 55 -26.58 20.19 -8.55
CA LYS A 55 -27.69 21.00 -9.09
C LYS A 55 -28.53 21.47 -7.91
N ARG A 56 -28.40 22.74 -7.52
CA ARG A 56 -29.24 23.36 -6.48
C ARG A 56 -30.67 23.39 -6.99
N LYS A 57 -31.54 22.51 -6.49
CA LYS A 57 -32.99 22.66 -6.68
C LYS A 57 -33.44 23.87 -5.87
N ARG A 58 -34.25 24.76 -6.47
CA ARG A 58 -34.90 25.84 -5.74
C ARG A 58 -35.88 25.22 -4.75
N LEU A 59 -35.63 25.40 -3.45
CA LEU A 59 -36.58 25.02 -2.42
C LEU A 59 -37.81 25.93 -2.57
N ARG A 60 -39.00 25.35 -2.80
CA ARG A 60 -40.26 26.10 -2.75
C ARG A 60 -40.58 26.39 -1.29
N LYS A 61 -40.86 27.66 -0.97
CA LYS A 61 -41.30 28.09 0.36
C LYS A 61 -42.67 27.48 0.64
N THR A 62 -42.75 26.53 1.57
CA THR A 62 -44.01 26.07 2.15
C THR A 62 -44.02 26.49 3.62
N PRO A 63 -45.15 27.00 4.16
CA PRO A 63 -45.22 27.61 5.49
C PRO A 63 -44.84 26.65 6.63
N SER A 64 -44.94 25.33 6.43
CA SER A 64 -44.54 24.31 7.41
C SER A 64 -43.03 24.14 7.58
N ASN A 65 -42.21 24.46 6.56
CA ASN A 65 -40.75 24.23 6.61
C ASN A 65 -39.98 25.36 7.33
N ASP A 66 -40.59 26.54 7.46
CA ASP A 66 -39.95 27.71 8.08
C ASP A 66 -39.99 27.66 9.63
N GLU A 67 -40.96 26.95 10.22
CA GLU A 67 -41.03 26.76 11.69
C GLU A 67 -40.02 25.71 12.18
N GLU A 68 -39.92 24.53 11.53
CA GLU A 68 -38.94 23.49 11.90
C GLU A 68 -37.49 23.95 11.74
N GLN A 69 -37.19 24.83 10.78
CA GLN A 69 -35.84 25.35 10.58
C GLN A 69 -35.43 26.42 11.62
N ARG A 70 -36.38 27.07 12.29
CA ARG A 70 -36.08 28.09 13.33
C ARG A 70 -35.67 27.49 14.67
N ILE A 71 -35.99 26.22 14.94
CA ILE A 71 -35.72 25.57 16.23
C ILE A 71 -34.27 25.05 16.31
N VAL A 72 -33.56 24.92 15.19
CA VAL A 72 -32.20 24.37 15.15
C VAL A 72 -31.16 25.46 15.43
N GLN A 73 -30.44 25.33 16.54
CA GLN A 73 -29.34 26.24 16.88
C GLN A 73 -28.21 26.18 15.84
N PRO A 74 -27.55 27.31 15.53
CA PRO A 74 -26.45 27.34 14.56
C PRO A 74 -25.28 26.49 15.05
N VAL A 75 -24.82 25.57 14.21
CA VAL A 75 -23.68 24.69 14.51
C VAL A 75 -22.37 25.39 14.12
N ALA A 76 -21.43 25.47 15.05
CA ALA A 76 -20.09 25.99 14.77
C ALA A 76 -19.31 25.04 13.86
N ILE A 77 -18.84 25.53 12.71
CA ILE A 77 -18.06 24.75 11.76
C ILE A 77 -16.57 24.90 12.07
N HIS A 78 -15.91 23.79 12.41
CA HIS A 78 -14.45 23.80 12.59
C HIS A 78 -13.71 23.86 11.25
N CYS A 79 -12.93 24.92 11.04
CA CYS A 79 -12.08 25.11 9.86
C CYS A 79 -10.60 25.13 10.26
N PRO A 80 -9.83 24.04 10.03
CA PRO A 80 -8.42 24.00 10.36
C PRO A 80 -7.57 24.92 9.46
N THR A 81 -6.40 25.34 9.95
CA THR A 81 -5.44 26.14 9.18
C THR A 81 -4.85 25.34 8.00
N ASN A 82 -4.35 26.04 6.97
CA ASN A 82 -3.75 25.41 5.78
C ASN A 82 -2.58 24.47 6.14
N LYS A 83 -1.77 24.83 7.14
CA LYS A 83 -0.68 23.98 7.64
C LYS A 83 -1.22 22.65 8.20
N LYS A 84 -2.25 22.70 9.05
CA LYS A 84 -2.91 21.51 9.62
C LYS A 84 -3.59 20.66 8.54
N LYS A 85 -4.29 21.28 7.58
CA LYS A 85 -4.90 20.60 6.42
C LYS A 85 -3.87 19.83 5.59
N ARG A 86 -2.76 20.48 5.22
CA ARG A 86 -1.68 19.87 4.42
C ARG A 86 -1.01 18.71 5.15
N MET A 87 -0.81 18.83 6.46
CA MET A 87 -0.25 17.74 7.28
C MET A 87 -1.21 16.53 7.32
N ALA A 88 -2.50 16.76 7.56
CA ALA A 88 -3.49 15.70 7.62
C ALA A 88 -3.62 14.93 6.29
N GLU A 89 -3.59 15.62 5.14
CA GLU A 89 -3.62 14.94 3.83
C GLU A 89 -2.37 14.10 3.56
N ARG A 90 -1.21 14.51 4.06
CA ARG A 90 0.03 13.74 3.91
C ARG A 90 0.00 12.44 4.69
N LEU A 91 -0.57 12.45 5.90
CA LEU A 91 -0.69 11.25 6.75
C LEU A 91 -1.65 10.23 6.13
N LYS A 92 -2.84 10.66 5.67
CA LYS A 92 -3.83 9.78 5.01
C LYS A 92 -3.31 8.98 3.81
N LYS A 93 -2.29 9.50 3.11
CA LYS A 93 -1.70 8.82 1.94
C LYS A 93 -0.71 7.71 2.32
N ARG A 94 -0.25 7.66 3.57
CA ARG A 94 0.74 6.68 4.05
C ARG A 94 0.11 5.45 4.69
N ASP A 95 -1.18 5.51 5.02
CA ASP A 95 -1.92 4.44 5.70
C ASP A 95 -2.35 3.32 4.74
N VAL A 96 -1.42 2.79 3.95
CA VAL A 96 -1.62 1.49 3.31
C VAL A 96 -1.19 0.46 4.34
N LEU A 97 -2.17 -0.21 4.96
CA LEU A 97 -1.88 -1.33 5.83
C LEU A 97 -1.15 -2.39 4.99
N GLU A 98 0.10 -2.68 5.34
CA GLU A 98 0.75 -3.87 4.83
C GLU A 98 -0.10 -5.07 5.24
N GLU A 99 -0.61 -5.78 4.24
CA GLU A 99 -1.42 -6.97 4.40
C GLU A 99 -0.56 -8.03 5.09
N PHE A 100 -0.81 -8.26 6.38
CA PHE A 100 -0.12 -9.27 7.14
C PHE A 100 -0.81 -10.62 6.92
N ASP A 101 -0.16 -11.52 6.20
CA ASP A 101 -0.69 -12.85 5.91
C ASP A 101 -0.51 -13.77 7.12
N VAL A 102 -1.43 -13.62 8.08
CA VAL A 102 -1.47 -14.43 9.32
C VAL A 102 -1.52 -15.92 9.00
N LEU A 103 -2.29 -16.30 7.97
CA LEU A 103 -2.55 -17.69 7.64
C LEU A 103 -1.26 -18.39 7.18
N ASN A 104 -0.47 -17.70 6.36
CA ASN A 104 0.81 -18.21 5.91
C ASN A 104 1.78 -18.50 7.07
N GLU A 105 1.85 -17.63 8.08
CA GLU A 105 2.71 -17.86 9.25
C GLU A 105 2.17 -18.97 10.17
N ILE A 106 0.84 -19.08 10.37
CA ILE A 106 0.23 -20.15 11.18
C ILE A 106 0.52 -21.54 10.60
N TYR A 107 0.40 -21.69 9.28
CA TYR A 107 0.54 -22.98 8.62
C TYR A 107 1.98 -23.31 8.20
N LYS A 108 2.94 -22.47 8.57
CA LYS A 108 4.35 -22.69 8.27
C LYS A 108 4.84 -23.99 8.92
N GLY A 109 5.30 -24.93 8.09
CA GLY A 109 5.74 -26.26 8.54
C GLY A 109 4.64 -27.32 8.60
N SER A 110 3.39 -26.98 8.29
CA SER A 110 2.31 -27.97 8.16
C SER A 110 2.56 -28.91 6.97
N PRO A 111 2.07 -30.17 7.03
CA PRO A 111 2.14 -31.09 5.90
C PRO A 111 1.36 -30.50 4.71
N GLY A 112 2.02 -30.30 3.58
CA GLY A 112 1.41 -29.73 2.37
C GLY A 112 1.49 -28.20 2.25
N TYR A 113 2.12 -27.49 3.20
CA TYR A 113 2.34 -26.04 3.13
C TYR A 113 2.90 -25.59 1.77
N GLU A 114 3.90 -26.31 1.27
CA GLU A 114 4.57 -25.97 0.02
C GLU A 114 3.70 -26.07 -1.22
N ARG A 115 2.61 -26.83 -1.20
CA ARG A 115 1.73 -26.98 -2.38
C ARG A 115 0.70 -25.86 -2.48
N ILE A 116 0.32 -25.30 -1.33
CA ILE A 116 -0.79 -24.34 -1.22
C ILE A 116 -0.25 -22.92 -1.05
N PHE A 117 0.68 -22.71 -0.12
CA PHE A 117 1.15 -21.38 0.29
C PHE A 117 2.35 -20.89 -0.52
N LYS A 118 3.16 -21.77 -1.12
CA LYS A 118 4.19 -21.35 -2.07
C LYS A 118 3.57 -21.18 -3.46
N PRO A 119 3.44 -19.95 -3.98
CA PRO A 119 2.69 -19.69 -5.20
C PRO A 119 3.34 -20.35 -6.44
N GLU A 120 4.67 -20.52 -6.43
CA GLU A 120 5.41 -21.18 -7.51
C GLU A 120 5.08 -22.67 -7.69
N ASN A 121 4.58 -23.32 -6.63
CA ASN A 121 4.27 -24.73 -6.60
C ASN A 121 2.77 -25.02 -6.75
N ARG A 122 1.93 -23.98 -6.74
CA ARG A 122 0.50 -24.16 -6.92
C ARG A 122 0.19 -24.65 -8.33
N VAL A 123 -0.80 -25.53 -8.45
CA VAL A 123 -1.18 -26.15 -9.72
C VAL A 123 -1.84 -25.16 -10.68
N ASP A 124 -2.59 -24.19 -10.15
CA ASP A 124 -3.34 -23.20 -10.91
C ASP A 124 -2.46 -22.07 -11.47
N VAL A 125 -1.56 -21.53 -10.65
CA VAL A 125 -0.80 -20.31 -10.96
C VAL A 125 0.71 -20.56 -11.11
N GLY A 126 1.23 -21.70 -10.63
CA GLY A 126 2.67 -21.96 -10.58
C GLY A 126 3.34 -21.95 -11.95
N HIS A 127 2.70 -22.50 -12.97
CA HIS A 127 3.21 -22.44 -14.35
C HIS A 127 3.26 -20.99 -14.87
N LEU A 128 2.19 -20.22 -14.67
CA LEU A 128 2.12 -18.82 -15.08
C LEU A 128 3.20 -17.97 -14.43
N LEU A 129 3.46 -18.18 -13.14
CA LEU A 129 4.52 -17.47 -12.41
C LEU A 129 5.90 -17.78 -12.99
N LYS A 130 6.20 -19.05 -13.25
CA LYS A 130 7.47 -19.47 -13.86
C LYS A 130 7.68 -18.84 -15.24
N VAL A 131 6.65 -18.80 -16.08
CA VAL A 131 6.71 -18.19 -17.42
C VAL A 131 6.76 -16.66 -17.37
N SER A 132 6.12 -16.05 -16.38
CA SER A 132 6.09 -14.59 -16.20
C SER A 132 7.40 -13.99 -15.67
N LYS A 133 8.32 -14.83 -15.15
CA LYS A 133 9.64 -14.39 -14.68
C LYS A 133 10.37 -13.70 -15.84
N GLN A 134 10.72 -12.43 -15.65
CA GLN A 134 11.35 -11.63 -16.68
C GLN A 134 12.78 -12.11 -16.94
N PRO A 135 13.27 -12.03 -18.19
CA PRO A 135 14.63 -12.41 -18.50
C PRO A 135 15.62 -11.47 -17.80
N GLN A 136 16.46 -12.02 -16.92
CA GLN A 136 17.50 -11.30 -16.21
C GLN A 136 18.72 -11.11 -17.12
N ARG A 137 18.62 -10.18 -18.08
CA ARG A 137 19.69 -9.86 -19.04
C ARG A 137 20.75 -8.89 -18.48
N GLY A 138 20.42 -8.15 -17.42
CA GLY A 138 21.37 -7.27 -16.76
C GLY A 138 22.14 -8.03 -15.68
N ASN A 139 23.47 -7.89 -15.67
CA ASN A 139 24.36 -8.35 -14.59
C ASN A 139 24.16 -7.49 -13.33
N ILE A 140 22.94 -7.46 -12.79
CA ILE A 140 22.73 -7.03 -11.42
C ILE A 140 23.08 -8.27 -10.60
N HIS A 141 24.31 -8.29 -10.08
CA HIS A 141 24.71 -9.31 -9.12
C HIS A 141 23.65 -9.37 -8.02
N THR A 142 23.07 -10.54 -7.82
CA THR A 142 22.12 -10.91 -6.78
C THR A 142 22.73 -10.83 -5.36
N ASN A 143 23.81 -10.07 -5.19
CA ASN A 143 24.60 -9.99 -3.96
C ASN A 143 24.02 -8.98 -2.95
N THR A 144 23.03 -8.17 -3.32
CA THR A 144 22.29 -7.33 -2.35
C THR A 144 21.20 -8.10 -1.62
N THR A 145 20.90 -9.33 -2.06
CA THR A 145 20.00 -10.27 -1.41
C THR A 145 20.72 -11.59 -1.22
N THR A 146 21.77 -11.61 -0.39
CA THR A 146 22.19 -12.84 0.28
C THR A 146 21.09 -13.24 1.28
N GLY A 147 19.93 -13.63 0.75
CA GLY A 147 18.91 -14.33 1.49
C GLY A 147 19.50 -15.68 1.85
N VAL A 148 19.92 -15.79 3.10
CA VAL A 148 20.25 -17.04 3.77
C VAL A 148 19.22 -18.09 3.32
N SER A 149 19.65 -19.08 2.54
CA SER A 149 18.89 -20.32 2.34
C SER A 149 18.53 -20.80 3.73
N THR A 150 17.25 -20.67 4.06
CA THR A 150 16.75 -20.82 5.42
C THR A 150 16.92 -22.27 5.84
N LYS A 151 18.08 -22.60 6.43
CA LYS A 151 18.18 -23.74 7.34
C LYS A 151 17.24 -23.39 8.49
N GLN A 152 16.05 -23.98 8.44
CA GLN A 152 15.06 -23.83 9.49
C GLN A 152 15.70 -24.37 10.78
N ASN A 153 15.99 -23.46 11.72
CA ASN A 153 16.17 -23.85 13.10
C ASN A 153 14.83 -24.43 13.56
N SER A 154 14.77 -25.74 13.73
CA SER A 154 13.57 -26.52 14.04
C SER A 154 12.98 -26.25 15.44
N ASN A 155 13.56 -25.34 16.23
CA ASN A 155 13.22 -25.15 17.65
C ASN A 155 12.70 -23.75 18.03
N ALA A 156 12.48 -22.84 17.08
CA ALA A 156 11.89 -21.54 17.39
C ALA A 156 10.41 -21.52 17.00
N GLN A 157 9.51 -21.87 17.93
CA GLN A 157 8.10 -21.48 17.82
C GLN A 157 8.04 -19.95 17.86
N SER A 158 7.97 -19.33 16.69
CA SER A 158 7.78 -17.88 16.57
C SER A 158 6.39 -17.54 17.10
N GLN A 159 6.33 -16.86 18.24
CA GLN A 159 5.07 -16.30 18.74
C GLN A 159 4.54 -15.30 17.71
N LEU A 160 3.24 -15.40 17.37
CA LEU A 160 2.59 -14.47 16.46
C LEU A 160 2.67 -13.04 17.03
N PRO A 161 2.81 -12.01 16.17
CA PRO A 161 2.80 -10.63 16.65
C PRO A 161 1.46 -10.31 17.32
N PRO A 162 1.44 -9.46 18.36
CA PRO A 162 0.21 -9.04 19.01
C PRO A 162 -0.71 -8.30 18.00
N PRO A 163 -2.04 -8.33 18.23
CA PRO A 163 -2.99 -7.69 17.34
C PRO A 163 -2.71 -6.19 17.22
N ARG A 164 -2.65 -5.69 15.98
CA ARG A 164 -2.47 -4.26 15.69
C ARG A 164 -3.70 -3.48 16.16
N THR A 165 -3.49 -2.41 16.91
CA THR A 165 -4.54 -1.48 17.35
C THR A 165 -4.33 -0.09 16.77
N LEU A 166 -5.43 0.67 16.73
CA LEU A 166 -5.37 2.07 16.31
C LEU A 166 -4.69 2.88 17.40
N THR A 167 -3.57 3.51 17.05
CA THR A 167 -2.79 4.34 17.98
C THR A 167 -3.58 5.51 18.56
N SER A 168 -4.61 5.98 17.86
CA SER A 168 -5.51 7.05 18.31
C SER A 168 -6.43 6.65 19.47
N ASN A 169 -6.68 5.35 19.67
CA ASN A 169 -7.64 4.83 20.65
C ASN A 169 -7.01 3.79 21.59
N ASN A 170 -5.76 4.00 22.00
CA ASN A 170 -5.05 3.06 22.86
C ASN A 170 -5.53 3.12 24.32
N THR A 171 -6.51 2.29 24.67
CA THR A 171 -6.85 1.95 26.05
C THR A 171 -6.54 0.47 26.28
N TYR A 172 -5.36 0.17 26.82
CA TYR A 172 -4.96 -1.20 27.15
C TYR A 172 -5.03 -1.44 28.66
N SER A 173 -5.55 -2.60 29.04
CA SER A 173 -5.55 -3.09 30.42
C SER A 173 -5.11 -4.56 30.41
N THR A 174 -4.06 -4.88 31.17
CA THR A 174 -3.53 -6.25 31.33
C THR A 174 -4.01 -6.82 32.66
N LYS A 175 -4.56 -8.04 32.64
CA LYS A 175 -5.04 -8.71 33.86
C LYS A 175 -3.94 -9.40 34.67
N PHE A 176 -2.83 -9.78 34.03
CA PHE A 176 -1.75 -10.56 34.63
C PHE A 176 -0.41 -9.84 34.51
N HIS A 177 0.48 -10.09 35.46
CA HIS A 177 1.84 -9.55 35.44
C HIS A 177 2.72 -10.37 34.48
N ASP A 178 3.24 -9.72 33.43
CA ASP A 178 4.21 -10.30 32.52
C ASP A 178 5.60 -9.66 32.76
N PRO A 179 6.59 -10.42 33.30
CA PRO A 179 7.91 -9.89 33.59
C PRO A 179 8.68 -9.45 32.33
N SER A 180 8.32 -9.97 31.15
CA SER A 180 8.98 -9.61 29.90
C SER A 180 8.66 -8.18 29.46
N LEU A 181 7.45 -7.67 29.75
CA LEU A 181 7.04 -6.31 29.42
C LEU A 181 7.83 -5.26 30.20
N LEU A 182 8.14 -5.54 31.47
CA LEU A 182 8.97 -4.69 32.30
C LEU A 182 10.41 -4.63 31.78
N GLN A 183 10.95 -5.77 31.34
CA GLN A 183 12.27 -5.80 30.71
C GLN A 183 12.29 -5.02 29.39
N GLN A 184 11.24 -5.12 28.59
CA GLN A 184 11.10 -4.35 27.33
C GLN A 184 11.00 -2.85 27.56
N SER A 185 10.25 -2.41 28.60
CA SER A 185 10.13 -0.99 28.94
C SER A 185 11.46 -0.41 29.43
N ILE A 186 12.20 -1.14 30.28
CA ILE A 186 13.56 -0.79 30.73
C ILE A 186 14.51 -0.69 29.53
N ASN A 187 14.49 -1.66 28.63
CA ASN A 187 15.35 -1.63 27.44
C ASN A 187 15.01 -0.44 26.53
N HIS A 188 13.73 -0.09 26.39
CA HIS A 188 13.28 1.07 25.63
C HIS A 188 13.75 2.39 26.27
N THR A 189 13.61 2.54 27.59
CA THR A 189 14.08 3.75 28.30
C THR A 189 15.60 3.90 28.22
N VAL A 190 16.36 2.83 28.44
CA VAL A 190 17.82 2.82 28.27
C VAL A 190 18.21 3.24 26.86
N LYS A 191 17.48 2.79 25.84
CA LYS A 191 17.73 3.17 24.43
C LYS A 191 17.42 4.63 24.15
N GLN A 192 16.37 5.20 24.75
CA GLN A 192 16.04 6.63 24.62
C GLN A 192 17.10 7.50 25.31
N ILE A 193 17.53 7.13 26.52
CA ILE A 193 18.58 7.84 27.26
C ILE A 193 19.88 7.85 26.46
N LYS A 194 20.32 6.69 25.93
CA LYS A 194 21.51 6.62 25.07
C LYS A 194 21.44 7.51 23.84
N ARG A 195 20.26 7.68 23.24
CA ARG A 195 20.05 8.58 22.09
C ARG A 195 20.14 10.06 22.46
N GLN A 196 19.75 10.42 23.68
CA GLN A 196 19.83 11.80 24.18
C GLN A 196 21.26 12.18 24.57
N THR A 197 22.07 11.22 25.02
CA THR A 197 23.48 11.47 25.38
C THR A 197 24.44 11.52 24.19
N THR A 198 24.02 11.05 23.01
CA THR A 198 24.83 11.02 21.78
C THR A 198 24.52 12.16 20.81
N ALA A 199 23.72 13.15 21.23
CA ALA A 199 23.40 14.37 20.50
C ALA A 199 24.02 15.57 21.24
#